data_AF-A0A1Q5AFM4-F1
#
_entry.id   AF-A0A1Q5AFM4-F1
#
_cell.length_a   1.000
_cell.length_b   1.000
_cell.length_c   1.000
_cell.angle_alpha   90.00
_cell.angle_beta   90.00
_cell.angle_gamma   90.00
#
_symmetry.space_group_name_H-M   'P 1'
#
loop_
_entity.id
_entity.type
_entity.pdbx_description
1 polymer ?
#
loop_
_entity_poly.entity_id
_entity_poly.type
_entity_poly.pdbx_seq_one_letter_code
_entity_poly.pdbx_strand_id
1 'polypeptide(L)'
;MGGGHEVDVTVAFVHRFDGFDVGPVEEWYQWTIAQAGQDAPLKVTRAGGVPEERRRDAVTHYPAPWDKWRDIHVERTPHTLLIVDATLRAEAQRYAPIAEQAAADDLAAWRAGGVTGETPPGFVISLVKGLSELGSLYRTTKETPTESGIAIPVPPEGVLDGDENDPVVGATRVVIDVRDEYHFTKGTRERQLNLFRHEIGHALVGKLTGRAPGSSLVGEREKWVVEGSRNTWATAGSPG
;
A
#
# COMPACT_ATOMS: atom_id res chain seq x y z
N MET A 1 37.62 -9.03 -29.41
CA MET A 1 36.44 -8.15 -29.28
C MET A 1 35.53 -8.78 -28.24
N GLY A 2 35.61 -8.34 -26.98
CA GLY A 2 34.74 -8.84 -25.92
C GLY A 2 33.37 -8.20 -26.06
N GLY A 3 32.35 -9.00 -26.34
CA GLY A 3 30.97 -8.51 -26.40
C GLY A 3 30.52 -8.08 -25.02
N GLY A 4 29.90 -6.90 -24.93
CA GLY A 4 29.19 -6.53 -23.71
C GLY A 4 28.01 -7.48 -23.48
N HIS A 5 27.70 -7.75 -22.21
CA HIS A 5 26.59 -8.61 -21.82
C HIS A 5 25.60 -7.81 -20.97
N GLU A 6 24.31 -8.06 -21.19
CA GLU A 6 23.20 -7.46 -20.45
C GLU A 6 22.31 -8.58 -19.92
N VAL A 7 21.91 -8.47 -18.65
CA VAL A 7 21.05 -9.46 -17.99
C VAL A 7 20.02 -8.75 -17.12
N ASP A 8 18.82 -9.29 -17.15
CA ASP A 8 17.70 -8.86 -16.33
C ASP A 8 17.62 -9.71 -15.05
N VAL A 9 17.69 -9.06 -13.88
CA VAL A 9 17.64 -9.68 -12.56
C VAL A 9 16.47 -9.11 -11.76
N THR A 10 15.63 -10.00 -11.21
CA THR A 10 14.60 -9.59 -10.24
C THR A 10 15.25 -9.48 -8.87
N VAL A 11 15.01 -8.36 -8.20
CA VAL A 11 15.52 -8.09 -6.85
C VAL A 11 14.38 -7.72 -5.92
N ALA A 12 14.47 -8.16 -4.67
CA ALA A 12 13.59 -7.73 -3.61
C ALA A 12 14.21 -6.54 -2.88
N PHE A 13 13.49 -5.42 -2.82
CA PHE A 13 13.79 -4.34 -1.90
C PHE A 13 13.08 -4.61 -0.57
N VAL A 14 13.81 -5.20 0.37
CA VAL A 14 13.30 -5.51 1.70
C VAL A 14 13.41 -4.28 2.59
N HIS A 15 12.30 -3.85 3.17
CA HIS A 15 12.27 -2.68 4.06
C HIS A 15 11.19 -2.81 5.14
N ARG A 16 11.23 -1.90 6.13
CA ARG A 16 10.23 -1.79 7.19
C ARG A 16 10.06 -0.33 7.59
N PHE A 17 8.82 0.14 7.72
CA PHE A 17 8.52 1.39 8.40
C PHE A 17 8.39 1.16 9.90
N ASP A 18 9.36 1.68 10.66
CA ASP A 18 9.46 1.43 12.10
C ASP A 18 8.29 2.05 12.90
N GLY A 19 7.56 1.18 13.59
CA GLY A 19 6.33 1.53 14.32
C GLY A 19 5.06 1.56 13.46
N PHE A 20 5.11 1.17 12.19
CA PHE A 20 3.94 1.11 11.30
C PHE A 20 3.76 -0.27 10.69
N ASP A 21 4.84 -0.86 10.17
CA ASP A 21 4.82 -2.22 9.65
C ASP A 21 5.00 -3.24 10.78
N VAL A 22 4.32 -4.38 10.67
CA VAL A 22 4.45 -5.49 11.64
C VAL A 22 5.82 -6.16 11.55
N GLY A 23 6.37 -6.24 10.33
CA GLY A 23 7.67 -6.84 10.05
C GLY A 23 8.23 -6.32 8.72
N PRO A 24 9.43 -6.76 8.35
CA PRO A 24 9.99 -6.49 7.03
C PRO A 24 9.05 -6.97 5.91
N VAL A 25 8.94 -6.15 4.86
CA VAL A 25 8.19 -6.44 3.64
C VAL A 25 9.09 -6.35 2.43
N GLU A 26 8.73 -7.05 1.36
CA GLU A 26 9.47 -7.01 0.11
C GLU A 26 8.67 -6.35 -1.01
N GLU A 27 9.34 -5.48 -1.75
CA GLU A 27 8.84 -4.93 -3.02
C GLU A 27 9.74 -5.41 -4.14
N TRP A 28 9.17 -5.82 -5.27
CA TRP A 28 9.92 -6.46 -6.33
C TRP A 28 10.27 -5.50 -7.47
N TYR A 29 11.55 -5.47 -7.83
CA TYR A 29 12.08 -4.64 -8.90
C TYR A 29 12.74 -5.52 -9.96
N GLN A 30 12.71 -5.04 -11.20
CA GLN A 30 13.48 -5.58 -12.31
C GLN A 30 14.67 -4.65 -12.56
N TRP A 31 15.87 -5.17 -12.37
CA TRP A 31 17.11 -4.49 -12.72
C TRP A 31 17.69 -5.05 -14.00
N THR A 32 18.18 -4.16 -14.84
CA THR A 32 19.00 -4.50 -15.99
C THR A 32 20.45 -4.21 -15.64
N ILE A 33 21.28 -5.24 -15.67
CA ILE A 33 22.70 -5.16 -15.33
C ILE A 33 23.51 -5.33 -16.62
N ALA A 34 24.38 -4.37 -16.91
CA ALA A 34 25.28 -4.43 -18.07
C ALA A 34 26.75 -4.50 -17.66
N GLN A 35 27.51 -5.30 -18.41
CA GLN A 35 28.97 -5.32 -18.37
C GLN A 35 29.50 -4.94 -19.75
N ALA A 36 30.20 -3.81 -19.86
CA ALA A 36 30.64 -3.28 -21.16
C ALA A 36 31.81 -4.07 -21.80
N GLY A 37 32.40 -5.02 -21.08
CA GLY A 37 33.51 -5.87 -21.49
C GLY A 37 33.94 -6.79 -20.35
N GLN A 38 34.80 -7.78 -20.63
CA GLN A 38 35.14 -8.86 -19.69
C GLN A 38 35.67 -8.38 -18.33
N ASP A 39 36.41 -7.26 -18.31
CA ASP A 39 37.00 -6.66 -17.10
C ASP A 39 36.29 -5.37 -16.67
N ALA A 40 35.19 -4.98 -17.33
CA ALA A 40 34.43 -3.81 -16.93
C ALA A 40 33.57 -4.11 -15.69
N PRO A 41 33.35 -3.14 -14.79
CA PRO A 41 32.45 -3.35 -13.66
C PRO A 41 31.01 -3.56 -14.13
N LEU A 42 30.27 -4.44 -13.46
CA LEU A 42 28.83 -4.58 -13.61
C LEU A 42 28.15 -3.29 -13.15
N LYS A 43 27.20 -2.80 -13.93
CA LYS A 43 26.42 -1.59 -13.62
C LYS A 43 24.94 -1.87 -13.81
N VAL A 44 24.12 -1.42 -12.86
CA VAL A 44 22.68 -1.31 -13.06
C VAL A 44 22.44 -0.15 -14.04
N THR A 45 21.90 -0.45 -15.21
CA THR A 45 21.62 0.53 -16.27
C THR A 45 20.15 0.91 -16.33
N ARG A 46 19.27 0.06 -15.79
CA ARG A 46 17.83 0.33 -15.64
C ARG A 46 17.30 -0.35 -14.38
N ALA A 47 16.37 0.30 -13.71
CA ALA A 47 15.54 -0.27 -12.65
C ALA A 47 14.07 0.07 -12.95
N GLY A 48 13.16 -0.87 -12.72
CA GLY A 48 11.73 -0.66 -12.91
C GLY A 48 10.91 -1.77 -12.25
N GLY A 49 9.60 -1.79 -12.51
CA GLY A 49 8.72 -2.84 -12.00
C GLY A 49 8.94 -4.18 -12.68
N VAL A 50 8.57 -5.26 -11.98
CA VAL A 50 8.65 -6.63 -12.53
C VAL A 50 7.75 -6.83 -13.77
N PRO A 51 8.16 -7.70 -14.72
CA PRO A 51 7.37 -8.03 -15.91
C PRO A 51 5.97 -8.57 -15.59
N GLU A 52 5.03 -8.41 -16.53
CA GLU A 52 3.63 -8.84 -16.39
C GLU A 52 3.48 -10.31 -16.00
N GLU A 53 4.34 -11.19 -16.53
CA GLU A 53 4.26 -12.64 -16.29
C GLU A 53 4.70 -13.06 -14.89
N ARG A 54 5.36 -12.18 -14.12
CA ARG A 54 5.80 -12.44 -12.74
C ARG A 54 4.89 -11.78 -11.69
N ARG A 55 3.80 -11.15 -12.12
CA ARG A 55 2.85 -10.47 -11.22
C ARG A 55 2.00 -11.50 -10.48
N ARG A 56 2.16 -11.60 -9.16
CA ARG A 56 1.22 -12.29 -8.26
C ARG A 56 0.03 -11.38 -7.96
N ASP A 57 -0.88 -11.21 -8.92
CA ASP A 57 -2.12 -10.42 -8.77
C ASP A 57 -1.97 -8.90 -8.88
N ALA A 58 -1.84 -8.32 -10.09
CA ALA A 58 -1.97 -6.88 -10.46
C ALA A 58 -1.21 -5.81 -9.64
N VAL A 59 -0.55 -6.19 -8.56
CA VAL A 59 0.25 -5.38 -7.64
C VAL A 59 1.70 -5.60 -8.04
N THR A 60 2.36 -4.49 -8.38
CA THR A 60 3.74 -4.49 -8.83
C THR A 60 4.69 -4.01 -7.75
N HIS A 61 4.14 -3.43 -6.67
CA HIS A 61 4.81 -2.67 -5.60
C HIS A 61 5.70 -1.51 -6.09
N TYR A 62 5.77 -1.33 -7.40
CA TYR A 62 6.45 -0.29 -8.13
C TYR A 62 5.47 0.44 -9.06
N PRO A 63 5.62 1.77 -9.24
CA PRO A 63 6.49 2.64 -8.45
C PRO A 63 5.94 2.86 -7.03
N ALA A 64 6.82 2.84 -6.04
CA ALA A 64 6.57 3.36 -4.70
C ALA A 64 6.83 4.89 -4.68
N PRO A 65 6.48 5.61 -3.59
CA PRO A 65 6.75 7.04 -3.44
C PRO A 65 8.19 7.46 -3.79
N TRP A 66 9.18 6.67 -3.38
CA TRP A 66 10.61 6.93 -3.62
C TRP A 66 11.08 6.66 -5.05
N ASP A 67 10.32 5.91 -5.84
CA ASP A 67 10.61 5.73 -7.26
C ASP A 67 9.98 6.85 -8.11
N LYS A 68 8.83 7.34 -7.66
CA LYS A 68 7.99 8.28 -8.43
C LYS A 68 8.35 9.73 -8.16
N TRP A 69 8.47 10.11 -6.89
CA TRP A 69 8.59 11.50 -6.49
C TRP A 69 10.04 11.85 -6.22
N ARG A 70 10.49 12.97 -6.79
CA ARG A 70 11.85 13.48 -6.59
C ARG A 70 12.08 13.96 -5.16
N ASP A 71 11.08 14.64 -4.61
CA ASP A 71 11.11 15.22 -3.27
C ASP A 71 9.87 14.71 -2.50
N ILE A 72 10.10 14.14 -1.32
CA ILE A 72 9.04 13.53 -0.49
C ILE A 72 8.89 14.34 0.80
N HIS A 73 7.64 14.62 1.18
CA HIS A 73 7.29 15.06 2.53
C HIS A 73 6.70 13.88 3.31
N VAL A 74 7.09 13.77 4.57
CA VAL A 74 6.58 12.75 5.49
C VAL A 74 5.94 13.45 6.68
N GLU A 75 4.68 13.14 6.95
CA GLU A 75 3.97 13.59 8.15
C GLU A 75 3.71 12.38 9.05
N ARG A 76 4.25 12.42 10.28
CA ARG A 76 4.18 11.30 11.23
C ARG A 76 3.23 11.64 12.37
N THR A 77 2.32 10.72 12.64
CA THR A 77 1.46 10.72 13.83
C THR A 77 1.72 9.46 14.67
N PRO A 78 1.07 9.26 15.82
CA PRO A 78 1.22 8.04 16.60
C PRO A 78 0.90 6.75 15.82
N HIS A 79 -0.15 6.74 14.99
CA HIS A 79 -0.62 5.54 14.29
C HIS A 79 -0.62 5.66 12.76
N THR A 80 -0.26 6.81 12.19
CA THR A 80 -0.18 6.98 10.73
C THR A 80 1.14 7.61 10.28
N LEU A 81 1.60 7.17 9.11
CA LEU A 81 2.72 7.75 8.39
C LEU A 81 2.25 8.16 7.01
N LEU A 82 2.09 9.48 6.79
CA LEU A 82 1.69 10.00 5.49
C LEU A 82 2.94 10.30 4.68
N ILE A 83 3.08 9.64 3.52
CA ILE A 83 4.17 9.83 2.57
C ILE A 83 3.59 10.51 1.33
N VAL A 84 4.08 11.70 0.98
CA VAL A 84 3.50 12.49 -0.13
C VAL A 84 4.58 13.12 -0.99
N ASP A 85 4.25 13.44 -2.23
CA ASP A 85 5.01 14.40 -3.03
C ASP A 85 5.14 15.71 -2.25
N ALA A 86 6.34 16.30 -2.19
CA ALA A 86 6.60 17.46 -1.33
C ALA A 86 5.67 18.67 -1.58
N THR A 87 5.09 18.79 -2.78
CA THR A 87 4.12 19.86 -3.06
C THR A 87 2.76 19.67 -2.36
N LEU A 88 2.47 18.48 -1.84
CA LEU A 88 1.29 18.16 -1.03
C LEU A 88 1.53 18.32 0.47
N ARG A 89 2.63 18.95 0.89
CA ARG A 89 2.94 19.14 2.32
C ARG A 89 1.79 19.77 3.12
N ALA A 90 1.13 20.78 2.56
CA ALA A 90 0.03 21.46 3.23
C ALA A 90 -1.19 20.54 3.40
N GLU A 91 -1.53 19.76 2.37
CA GLU A 91 -2.56 18.72 2.44
C GLU A 91 -2.20 17.64 3.46
N ALA A 92 -0.96 17.15 3.48
CA ALA A 92 -0.51 16.16 4.46
C ALA A 92 -0.67 16.65 5.90
N GLN A 93 -0.21 17.88 6.18
CA GLN A 93 -0.36 18.49 7.51
C GLN A 93 -1.82 18.71 7.90
N ARG A 94 -2.67 19.08 6.93
CA ARG A 94 -4.10 19.29 7.15
C ARG A 94 -4.84 17.98 7.45
N TYR A 95 -4.47 16.89 6.78
CA TYR A 95 -5.20 15.62 6.85
C TYR A 95 -4.59 14.62 7.83
N ALA A 96 -3.34 14.76 8.25
CA ALA A 96 -2.71 13.89 9.25
C ALA A 96 -3.54 13.75 10.54
N PRO A 97 -4.12 14.81 11.13
CA PRO A 97 -4.98 14.67 12.32
C PRO A 97 -6.29 13.91 12.04
N ILE A 98 -6.76 13.86 10.79
CA ILE A 98 -7.97 13.11 10.41
C ILE A 98 -7.63 11.64 10.22
N ALA A 99 -6.53 11.36 9.52
CA ALA A 99 -6.01 10.01 9.34
C ALA A 99 -5.67 9.36 10.69
N GLU A 100 -5.03 10.10 11.60
CA GLU A 100 -4.75 9.63 12.97
C GLU A 100 -6.03 9.29 13.73
N GLN A 101 -7.06 10.14 13.65
CA GLN A 101 -8.34 9.87 14.31
C GLN A 101 -8.97 8.58 13.76
N ALA A 102 -8.98 8.40 12.43
CA ALA A 102 -9.47 7.17 11.80
C ALA A 102 -8.69 5.94 12.28
N ALA A 103 -7.36 6.00 12.25
CA ALA A 103 -6.50 4.90 12.70
C ALA A 103 -6.73 4.55 14.17
N ALA A 104 -6.79 5.55 15.05
CA ALA A 104 -7.04 5.35 16.47
C ALA A 104 -8.41 4.72 16.73
N ASP A 105 -9.45 5.18 16.04
CA ASP A 105 -10.82 4.66 16.18
C ASP A 105 -10.92 3.21 15.70
N ASP A 106 -10.37 2.91 14.53
CA ASP A 106 -10.41 1.57 13.95
C ASP A 106 -9.58 0.57 14.78
N LEU A 107 -8.39 0.98 15.26
CA LEU A 107 -7.59 0.17 16.18
C LEU A 107 -8.30 -0.05 17.52
N ALA A 108 -8.98 0.96 18.07
CA ALA A 108 -9.75 0.83 19.30
C ALA A 108 -10.93 -0.12 19.12
N ALA A 109 -11.68 0.01 18.02
CA ALA A 109 -12.78 -0.88 17.68
C ALA A 109 -12.30 -2.33 17.50
N TRP A 110 -11.18 -2.53 16.81
CA TRP A 110 -10.54 -3.84 16.68
C TRP A 110 -10.16 -4.43 18.03
N ARG A 111 -9.52 -3.65 18.92
CA ARG A 111 -9.14 -4.13 20.25
C ARG A 111 -10.35 -4.47 21.13
N ALA A 112 -11.47 -3.76 20.95
CA ALA A 112 -12.68 -3.95 21.76
C ALA A 112 -13.51 -5.19 21.36
N GLY A 113 -13.45 -5.62 20.10
CA GLY A 113 -14.32 -6.72 19.61
C GLY A 113 -13.70 -7.64 18.55
N GLY A 114 -12.42 -7.45 18.20
CA GLY A 114 -11.73 -8.18 17.15
C GLY A 114 -11.27 -9.58 17.57
N VAL A 115 -11.17 -10.46 16.57
CA VAL A 115 -10.54 -11.78 16.70
C VAL A 115 -9.09 -11.66 17.17
N THR A 116 -8.60 -12.68 17.88
CA THR A 116 -7.21 -12.78 18.33
C THR A 116 -6.28 -12.86 17.12
N GLY A 117 -5.65 -11.74 16.76
CA GLY A 117 -4.70 -11.62 15.66
C GLY A 117 -3.75 -10.44 15.89
N GLU A 118 -2.54 -10.55 15.35
CA GLU A 118 -1.56 -9.48 15.43
C GLU A 118 -2.02 -8.29 14.59
N THR A 119 -2.16 -7.12 15.23
CA THR A 119 -2.57 -5.88 14.57
C THR A 119 -1.35 -5.08 14.15
N PRO A 120 -1.40 -4.37 13.00
CA PRO A 120 -0.37 -3.42 12.66
C PRO A 120 -0.28 -2.32 13.73
N PRO A 121 0.94 -1.92 14.12
CA PRO A 121 1.12 -0.82 15.08
C PRO A 121 0.68 0.54 14.51
N GLY A 122 0.62 0.67 13.19
CA GLY A 122 0.12 1.84 12.49
C GLY A 122 -0.07 1.60 10.99
N PHE A 123 -0.31 2.66 10.23
CA PHE A 123 -0.65 2.59 8.81
C PHE A 123 0.21 3.53 7.98
N VAL A 124 0.73 3.01 6.87
CA VAL A 124 1.48 3.80 5.88
C VAL A 124 0.50 4.24 4.79
N ILE A 125 0.34 5.55 4.64
CA ILE A 125 -0.65 6.18 3.77
C ILE A 125 0.06 7.09 2.77
N SER A 126 -0.23 6.95 1.49
CA SER A 126 0.23 7.86 0.44
C SER A 126 -0.91 8.74 -0.05
N LEU A 127 -0.72 10.06 -0.01
CA LEU A 127 -1.68 11.00 -0.61
C LEU A 127 -1.22 11.36 -2.01
N VAL A 128 -2.12 11.22 -2.99
CA VAL A 128 -1.80 11.36 -4.41
C VAL A 128 -2.68 12.39 -5.12
N LYS A 129 -2.24 12.83 -6.29
CA LYS A 129 -2.92 13.86 -7.10
C LYS A 129 -3.72 13.22 -8.24
N GLY A 130 -4.90 12.70 -7.93
CA GLY A 130 -5.81 12.18 -8.95
C GLY A 130 -5.72 10.67 -9.15
N LEU A 131 -6.75 10.15 -9.83
CA LEU A 131 -6.95 8.73 -10.14
C LEU A 131 -5.79 8.10 -10.94
N SER A 132 -5.06 8.89 -11.74
CA SER A 132 -3.89 8.39 -12.47
C SER A 132 -2.75 8.00 -11.52
N GLU A 133 -2.50 8.79 -10.49
CA GLU A 133 -1.50 8.44 -9.48
C GLU A 133 -2.01 7.32 -8.57
N LEU A 134 -3.30 7.34 -8.22
CA LEU A 134 -3.95 6.27 -7.46
C LEU A 134 -3.82 4.91 -8.15
N GLY A 135 -3.97 4.88 -9.48
CA GLY A 135 -3.87 3.66 -10.29
C GLY A 135 -2.45 3.23 -10.66
N SER A 136 -1.43 4.04 -10.32
CA SER A 136 -0.04 3.73 -10.67
C SER A 136 0.88 3.56 -9.47
N LEU A 137 0.52 4.07 -8.29
CA LEU A 137 1.36 3.91 -7.10
C LEU A 137 1.19 2.49 -6.53
N TYR A 138 2.29 1.77 -6.35
CA TYR A 138 2.37 0.37 -5.89
C TYR A 138 1.64 -0.68 -6.76
N ARG A 139 0.92 -0.29 -7.81
CA ARG A 139 0.13 -1.18 -8.67
C ARG A 139 0.24 -0.80 -10.13
N THR A 140 -0.06 -1.73 -11.02
CA THR A 140 -0.26 -1.46 -12.45
C THR A 140 -1.68 -1.84 -12.83
N THR A 141 -2.58 -0.85 -12.93
CA THR A 141 -3.90 -1.06 -13.54
C THR A 141 -3.95 -0.50 -14.96
N LYS A 142 -4.54 -1.25 -15.89
CA LYS A 142 -4.83 -0.79 -17.26
C LYS A 142 -6.08 0.10 -17.31
N GLU A 143 -6.91 0.04 -16.26
CA GLU A 143 -8.14 0.83 -16.11
C GLU A 143 -7.94 1.99 -15.14
N THR A 144 -8.59 3.13 -15.41
CA THR A 144 -8.60 4.26 -14.48
C THR A 144 -9.42 3.85 -13.24
N PRO A 145 -8.86 3.93 -12.01
CA PRO A 145 -9.61 3.62 -10.81
C PRO A 145 -10.87 4.49 -10.70
N THR A 146 -11.96 3.90 -10.21
CA THR A 146 -13.21 4.62 -9.93
C THR A 146 -13.38 4.95 -8.44
N GLU A 147 -12.48 4.44 -7.61
CA GLU A 147 -12.40 4.62 -6.16
C GLU A 147 -11.61 5.88 -5.78
N SER A 148 -11.84 6.41 -4.57
CA SER A 148 -11.11 7.57 -4.03
C SER A 148 -9.93 7.18 -3.14
N GLY A 149 -9.77 5.88 -2.86
CA GLY A 149 -8.69 5.30 -2.09
C GLY A 149 -8.56 3.80 -2.37
N ILE A 150 -7.41 3.22 -2.02
CA ILE A 150 -7.19 1.78 -2.06
C ILE A 150 -6.19 1.35 -0.99
N ALA A 151 -6.43 0.18 -0.39
CA ALA A 151 -5.49 -0.53 0.45
C ALA A 151 -4.79 -1.66 -0.35
N ILE A 152 -3.46 -1.59 -0.48
CA ILE A 152 -2.65 -2.49 -1.30
C ILE A 152 -1.82 -3.40 -0.38
N PRO A 153 -2.05 -4.72 -0.38
CA PRO A 153 -1.25 -5.65 0.42
C PRO A 153 0.18 -5.75 -0.11
N VAL A 154 1.13 -5.82 0.82
CA VAL A 154 2.56 -6.03 0.55
C VAL A 154 3.00 -7.34 1.21
N PRO A 155 3.66 -8.25 0.47
CA PRO A 155 4.13 -9.51 1.03
C PRO A 155 5.22 -9.28 2.10
N PRO A 156 5.31 -10.14 3.12
CA PRO A 156 6.45 -10.14 4.03
C PRO A 156 7.74 -10.53 3.30
N GLU A 157 8.88 -10.23 3.91
CA GLU A 157 10.19 -10.71 3.44
C GLU A 157 10.22 -12.24 3.28
N GLY A 158 10.79 -12.70 2.16
CA GLY A 158 11.09 -14.11 1.91
C GLY A 158 10.00 -14.86 1.12
N VAL A 159 8.93 -14.20 0.68
CA VAL A 159 7.84 -14.84 -0.07
C VAL A 159 8.28 -15.39 -1.43
N LEU A 160 9.34 -14.83 -2.04
CA LEU A 160 9.93 -15.39 -3.26
C LEU A 160 10.37 -16.86 -3.12
N ASP A 161 10.78 -17.27 -1.91
CA ASP A 161 11.24 -18.63 -1.59
C ASP A 161 10.25 -19.41 -0.70
N GLY A 162 9.08 -18.82 -0.45
CA GLY A 162 8.10 -19.28 0.55
C GLY A 162 7.15 -20.37 0.09
N ASP A 163 6.59 -21.10 1.06
CA ASP A 163 5.59 -22.15 0.89
C ASP A 163 4.17 -21.55 0.68
N GLU A 164 3.25 -22.35 0.16
CA GLU A 164 1.82 -22.02 0.05
C GLU A 164 1.13 -21.82 1.40
N ASN A 165 1.84 -21.89 2.52
CA ASN A 165 1.29 -21.65 3.85
C ASN A 165 1.82 -20.35 4.48
N ASP A 166 2.70 -19.63 3.79
CA ASP A 166 3.33 -18.42 4.33
C ASP A 166 2.36 -17.23 4.37
N PRO A 167 2.55 -16.28 5.32
CA PRO A 167 1.70 -15.11 5.42
C PRO A 167 1.73 -14.32 4.11
N VAL A 168 0.55 -14.06 3.54
CA VAL A 168 0.47 -13.40 2.22
C VAL A 168 0.54 -11.88 2.33
N VAL A 169 0.36 -11.33 3.54
CA VAL A 169 0.36 -9.89 3.79
C VAL A 169 1.20 -9.57 5.03
N GLY A 170 2.36 -8.93 4.81
CA GLY A 170 3.27 -8.44 5.85
C GLY A 170 2.94 -7.01 6.28
N ALA A 171 2.48 -6.18 5.34
CA ALA A 171 1.95 -4.85 5.58
C ALA A 171 0.92 -4.47 4.50
N THR A 172 0.27 -3.32 4.69
CA THR A 172 -0.63 -2.73 3.68
C THR A 172 -0.22 -1.29 3.43
N ARG A 173 -0.21 -0.87 2.16
CA ARG A 173 0.00 0.52 1.74
C ARG A 173 -1.35 1.09 1.35
N VAL A 174 -1.79 2.12 2.06
CA VAL A 174 -3.02 2.84 1.71
C VAL A 174 -2.67 3.97 0.76
N VAL A 175 -3.43 4.17 -0.31
CA VAL A 175 -3.27 5.27 -1.26
C VAL A 175 -4.59 6.01 -1.37
N ILE A 176 -4.58 7.34 -1.23
CA ILE A 176 -5.79 8.16 -1.23
C ILE A 176 -5.64 9.34 -2.20
N ASP A 177 -6.63 9.53 -3.06
CA ASP A 177 -6.70 10.68 -3.97
C ASP A 177 -7.24 11.92 -3.25
N VAL A 178 -6.36 12.86 -2.91
CA VAL A 178 -6.76 14.12 -2.24
C VAL A 178 -7.37 15.16 -3.18
N ARG A 179 -7.46 14.86 -4.48
CA ARG A 179 -8.16 15.69 -5.47
C ARG A 179 -9.59 15.23 -5.71
N ASP A 180 -10.01 14.11 -5.10
CA ASP A 180 -11.40 13.69 -5.13
C ASP A 180 -12.32 14.80 -4.58
N GLU A 181 -13.21 15.31 -5.44
CA GLU A 181 -14.04 16.44 -5.07
C GLU A 181 -15.06 16.08 -3.99
N TYR A 182 -15.59 14.84 -4.01
CA TYR A 182 -16.68 14.44 -3.12
C TYR A 182 -16.23 14.36 -1.66
N HIS A 183 -15.01 13.87 -1.41
CA HIS A 183 -14.42 13.73 -0.08
C HIS A 183 -13.61 14.95 0.35
N PHE A 184 -12.83 15.59 -0.53
CA PHE A 184 -11.89 16.64 -0.13
C PHE A 184 -12.34 18.04 -0.50
N THR A 185 -12.51 18.35 -1.78
CA THR A 185 -12.78 19.73 -2.24
C THR A 185 -14.16 20.24 -1.81
N LYS A 186 -15.19 19.40 -1.95
CA LYS A 186 -16.58 19.68 -1.57
C LYS A 186 -17.02 18.88 -0.33
N GLY A 187 -16.16 18.01 0.17
CA GLY A 187 -16.48 17.13 1.29
C GLY A 187 -16.32 17.79 2.65
N THR A 188 -17.09 17.29 3.61
CA THR A 188 -16.99 17.68 5.01
C THR A 188 -15.85 16.92 5.70
N ARG A 189 -15.44 17.39 6.88
CA ARG A 189 -14.50 16.64 7.74
C ARG A 189 -14.96 15.20 7.97
N GLU A 190 -16.26 14.98 8.15
CA GLU A 190 -16.84 13.65 8.35
C GLU A 190 -16.64 12.75 7.11
N ARG A 191 -16.83 13.28 5.90
CA ARG A 191 -16.56 12.51 4.67
C ARG A 191 -15.09 12.14 4.55
N GLN A 192 -14.19 13.06 4.89
CA GLN A 192 -12.74 12.80 4.90
C GLN A 192 -12.42 11.69 5.90
N LEU A 193 -12.94 11.79 7.12
CA LEU A 193 -12.75 10.80 8.17
C LEU A 193 -13.28 9.42 7.74
N ASN A 194 -14.46 9.37 7.13
CA ASN A 194 -15.05 8.12 6.66
C ASN A 194 -14.23 7.46 5.55
N LEU A 195 -13.62 8.23 4.65
CA LEU A 195 -12.70 7.68 3.65
C LEU A 195 -11.42 7.11 4.29
N PHE A 196 -10.83 7.79 5.27
CA PHE A 196 -9.67 7.24 5.98
C PHE A 196 -10.03 5.96 6.74
N ARG A 197 -11.15 5.93 7.47
CA ARG A 197 -11.65 4.70 8.14
C ARG A 197 -11.94 3.59 7.14
N HIS A 198 -12.47 3.94 5.96
CA HIS A 198 -12.75 2.99 4.90
C HIS A 198 -11.48 2.22 4.50
N GLU A 199 -10.42 2.93 4.13
CA GLU A 199 -9.18 2.32 3.65
C GLU A 199 -8.35 1.68 4.76
N ILE A 200 -8.34 2.27 5.96
CA ILE A 200 -7.68 1.69 7.13
C ILE A 200 -8.37 0.39 7.55
N GLY A 201 -9.70 0.34 7.48
CA GLY A 201 -10.47 -0.88 7.70
C GLY A 201 -10.05 -2.01 6.74
N HIS A 202 -9.88 -1.71 5.45
CA HIS A 202 -9.32 -2.66 4.48
C HIS A 202 -7.91 -3.11 4.86
N ALA A 203 -7.06 -2.18 5.29
CA ALA A 203 -5.70 -2.51 5.73
C ALA A 203 -5.65 -3.41 6.96
N LEU A 204 -6.59 -3.25 7.90
CA LEU A 204 -6.74 -4.10 9.09
C LEU A 204 -7.22 -5.51 8.72
N VAL A 205 -8.25 -5.62 7.88
CA VAL A 205 -8.85 -6.90 7.49
C VAL A 205 -7.97 -7.67 6.52
N GLY A 206 -7.21 -6.99 5.66
CA GLY A 206 -6.34 -7.61 4.65
C GLY A 206 -5.37 -8.64 5.24
N LYS A 207 -4.93 -8.47 6.49
CA LYS A 207 -4.10 -9.45 7.20
C LYS A 207 -4.83 -10.75 7.58
N LEU A 208 -6.14 -10.68 7.83
CA LEU A 208 -6.96 -11.87 8.18
C LEU A 208 -7.41 -12.64 6.95
N THR A 209 -7.63 -11.95 5.83
CA THR A 209 -8.17 -12.54 4.61
C THR A 209 -7.10 -12.90 3.59
N GLY A 210 -5.85 -12.45 3.79
CA GLY A 210 -4.71 -12.82 2.94
C GLY A 210 -4.47 -14.32 2.96
N ARG A 211 -4.84 -15.00 1.88
CA ARG A 211 -4.58 -16.43 1.70
C ARG A 211 -3.55 -16.67 0.61
N ALA A 212 -2.90 -17.82 0.71
CA ALA A 212 -1.96 -18.35 -0.25
C ALA A 212 -2.48 -18.32 -1.70
N PRO A 213 -1.57 -18.13 -2.68
CA PRO A 213 -1.92 -18.12 -4.09
C PRO A 213 -2.62 -19.42 -4.51
N GLY A 214 -3.74 -19.29 -5.23
CA GLY A 214 -4.53 -20.43 -5.73
C GLY A 214 -5.73 -20.81 -4.87
N SER A 215 -5.91 -20.21 -3.69
CA SER A 215 -7.12 -20.40 -2.89
C SER A 215 -8.21 -19.39 -3.30
N SER A 216 -9.15 -19.83 -4.14
CA SER A 216 -10.40 -19.10 -4.32
C SER A 216 -11.38 -19.51 -3.22
N LEU A 217 -11.91 -18.55 -2.47
CA LEU A 217 -13.20 -18.73 -1.83
C LEU A 217 -14.31 -18.17 -2.71
N VAL A 218 -15.41 -18.91 -2.68
CA VAL A 218 -16.57 -18.72 -3.52
C VAL A 218 -17.32 -17.44 -3.11
N GLY A 219 -17.18 -16.41 -3.94
CA GLY A 219 -18.23 -15.43 -4.23
C GLY A 219 -18.62 -14.44 -3.12
N GLU A 220 -19.51 -13.52 -3.50
CA GLU A 220 -20.22 -12.40 -2.83
C GLU A 220 -20.24 -12.27 -1.30
N ARG A 221 -19.92 -13.32 -0.53
CA ARG A 221 -19.85 -13.32 0.93
C ARG A 221 -18.67 -12.50 1.49
N GLU A 222 -17.55 -12.40 0.80
CA GLU A 222 -16.39 -11.63 1.31
C GLU A 222 -16.56 -10.13 1.10
N LYS A 223 -17.21 -9.72 0.00
CA LYS A 223 -17.52 -8.30 -0.23
C LYS A 223 -18.40 -7.73 0.88
N TRP A 224 -19.44 -8.42 1.36
CA TRP A 224 -20.26 -7.85 2.45
C TRP A 224 -19.54 -7.85 3.80
N VAL A 225 -18.60 -8.76 4.06
CA VAL A 225 -17.79 -8.73 5.30
C VAL A 225 -16.79 -7.58 5.23
N VAL A 226 -16.01 -7.50 4.14
CA VAL A 226 -14.99 -6.47 3.96
C VAL A 226 -15.61 -5.07 3.83
N GLU A 227 -16.65 -4.93 3.00
CA GLU A 227 -17.35 -3.64 2.79
C GLU A 227 -18.32 -3.30 3.95
N GLY A 228 -18.89 -4.31 4.62
CA GLY A 228 -19.90 -4.15 5.67
C GLY A 228 -19.31 -3.99 7.09
N SER A 229 -18.24 -4.70 7.44
CA SER A 229 -17.48 -4.44 8.69
C SER A 229 -16.94 -3.02 8.68
N ARG A 230 -16.44 -2.58 7.52
CA ARG A 230 -16.01 -1.20 7.27
C ARG A 230 -17.11 -0.16 7.47
N ASN A 231 -18.31 -0.37 6.91
CA ASN A 231 -19.44 0.55 7.13
C ASN A 231 -19.88 0.55 8.61
N THR A 232 -19.74 -0.58 9.31
CA THR A 232 -20.05 -0.68 10.75
C THR A 232 -19.07 0.12 11.59
N TRP A 233 -17.78 0.11 11.26
CA TRP A 233 -16.76 0.93 11.95
C TRP A 233 -16.86 2.42 11.61
N ALA A 234 -17.20 2.75 10.35
CA ALA A 234 -17.47 4.12 9.95
C ALA A 234 -18.65 4.74 10.73
N THR A 235 -19.66 3.93 11.09
CA THR A 235 -20.87 4.37 11.80
C THR A 235 -20.79 4.22 13.33
N ALA A 236 -19.96 3.32 13.87
CA ALA A 236 -19.80 3.12 15.32
C ALA A 236 -19.12 4.31 16.04
N GLY A 237 -18.49 5.23 15.31
CA GLY A 237 -17.86 6.44 15.85
C GLY A 237 -18.77 7.68 15.87
N SER A 238 -20.05 7.58 15.51
CA SER A 238 -21.01 8.68 15.57
C SER A 238 -21.84 8.58 16.86
N PRO A 239 -21.82 9.57 17.77
CA PRO A 239 -22.81 9.63 18.82
C PRO A 239 -24.18 9.88 18.16
N GLY A 240 -25.16 9.05 18.52
CA GLY A 240 -26.57 9.33 18.24
C GLY A 240 -27.11 10.52 19.01
#